data_AF-A0AAW0QIS0-F1
#
_entry.id   AF-A0AAW0QIS0-F1
#
_cell.length_a   1.000
_cell.length_b   1.000
_cell.length_c   1.000
_cell.angle_alpha   90.00
_cell.angle_beta   90.00
_cell.angle_gamma   90.00
#
_symmetry.space_group_name_H-M   'P 1'
#
loop_
_entity.id
_entity.type
_entity.pdbx_description
1 polymer ?
#
loop_
_entity_poly.entity_id
_entity_poly.type
_entity_poly.pdbx_seq_one_letter_code
_entity_poly.pdbx_strand_id
1 'polypeptide(L)'
;MNPPPGQPPNLPPIQPPPPYPSYPYQPYSGGYYGSAAATPAPKPARWQDRPVEVVLPDNVVFHCYREDILFHFPATRQDPFGRRLYPTTYLARPNNSPVAHAGLRLIFRLFEQWRLRGTPVRLFDRVADLLDRSADLRRAYYDACRAFIGVCAALDKEWGLGCSDELLRQVDEFVLVLMQGYDPAYNSPAVLVGLINAYSQVFQPSTPRHVQTVRAVWRALPLYARSATAADLWGRTAAAPKTSSRSAFMRILRDMSLMV
;
A
#
# COMPACT_ATOMS: atom_id res chain seq x y z
N MET A 1 -7.51 47.03 -2.68
CA MET A 1 -8.69 46.33 -2.14
C MET A 1 -8.21 45.06 -1.47
N ASN A 2 -8.33 44.97 -0.15
CA ASN A 2 -7.93 43.77 0.61
C ASN A 2 -9.06 42.74 0.55
N PRO A 3 -8.77 41.44 0.37
CA PRO A 3 -9.78 40.40 0.40
C PRO A 3 -10.29 40.17 1.84
N PRO A 4 -11.54 39.70 2.02
CA PRO A 4 -12.11 39.45 3.34
C PRO A 4 -11.46 38.22 4.02
N PRO A 5 -11.37 38.21 5.36
CA PRO A 5 -10.76 37.12 6.10
C PRO A 5 -11.72 35.92 6.16
N GLY A 6 -11.30 34.76 5.64
CA GLY A 6 -12.07 33.51 5.75
C GLY A 6 -11.98 32.54 4.56
N GLN A 7 -11.31 32.89 3.46
CA GLN A 7 -11.10 31.94 2.36
C GLN A 7 -9.78 31.16 2.54
N PRO A 8 -9.80 29.82 2.47
CA PRO A 8 -8.57 29.04 2.36
C PRO A 8 -7.83 29.43 1.07
N PRO A 9 -6.48 29.40 1.06
CA PRO A 9 -5.72 29.69 -0.14
C PRO A 9 -6.16 28.74 -1.26
N ASN A 10 -6.45 29.33 -2.42
CA ASN A 10 -6.87 28.61 -3.62
C ASN A 10 -5.65 27.80 -4.12
N LEU A 11 -5.46 26.59 -3.60
CA LEU A 11 -4.42 25.68 -4.06
C LEU A 11 -4.81 25.19 -5.46
N PRO A 12 -3.89 25.26 -6.45
CA PRO A 12 -4.16 24.71 -7.75
C PRO A 12 -4.43 23.20 -7.63
N PRO A 13 -5.31 22.64 -8.46
CA PRO A 13 -5.57 21.21 -8.47
C PRO A 13 -4.27 20.43 -8.69
N ILE A 14 -4.07 19.37 -7.90
CA ILE A 14 -2.95 18.43 -8.05
C ILE A 14 -3.05 17.86 -9.46
N GLN A 15 -2.10 18.21 -10.33
CA GLN A 15 -2.06 17.67 -11.68
C GLN A 15 -1.73 16.17 -11.60
N PRO A 16 -2.47 15.31 -12.33
CA PRO A 16 -2.03 13.93 -12.52
C PRO A 16 -0.65 13.91 -13.19
N PRO A 17 0.17 12.87 -12.94
CA PRO A 17 1.46 12.75 -13.62
C PRO A 17 1.26 12.78 -15.14
N PRO A 18 2.21 13.36 -15.90
CA PRO A 18 2.09 13.48 -17.34
C PRO A 18 1.93 12.09 -17.98
N PRO A 19 1.08 11.94 -19.01
CA PRO A 19 0.99 10.69 -19.75
C PRO A 19 2.35 10.38 -20.40
N TYR A 20 2.89 9.19 -20.11
CA TYR A 20 4.15 8.74 -20.66
C TYR A 20 4.09 8.64 -22.20
N PRO A 21 5.18 8.94 -22.92
CA PRO A 21 5.24 8.73 -24.36
C PRO A 21 5.02 7.24 -24.68
N SER A 22 3.97 6.97 -25.45
CA SER A 22 3.66 5.65 -26.00
C SER A 22 4.74 5.28 -27.03
N TYR A 23 5.63 4.37 -26.67
CA TYR A 23 6.54 3.77 -27.64
C TYR A 23 5.81 2.66 -28.41
N PRO A 24 5.84 2.67 -29.76
CA PRO A 24 5.23 1.61 -30.54
C PRO A 24 5.95 0.29 -30.29
N TYR A 25 5.14 -0.74 -30.01
CA TYR A 25 5.54 -2.13 -29.84
C TYR A 25 6.09 -2.65 -31.18
N GLN A 26 7.39 -2.95 -31.27
CA GLN A 26 7.94 -3.71 -32.40
C GLN A 26 8.14 -5.18 -32.00
N PRO A 27 7.42 -6.13 -32.62
CA PRO A 27 7.67 -7.54 -32.43
C PRO A 27 8.96 -7.92 -33.16
N TYR A 28 9.90 -8.51 -32.41
CA TYR A 28 11.15 -9.04 -32.94
C TYR A 28 10.85 -10.31 -33.75
N SER A 29 11.05 -10.28 -35.07
CA SER A 29 11.07 -11.46 -35.93
C SER A 29 12.29 -11.40 -36.83
N GLY A 30 13.01 -12.51 -36.93
CA GLY A 30 14.34 -12.60 -37.50
C GLY A 30 14.38 -12.58 -39.03
N GLY A 31 15.43 -11.93 -39.54
CA GLY A 31 16.28 -12.36 -40.65
C GLY A 31 15.71 -12.35 -42.07
N TYR A 32 16.15 -11.40 -42.90
CA TYR A 32 16.54 -11.62 -44.31
C TYR A 32 17.54 -10.53 -44.75
N TYR A 33 18.50 -10.92 -45.59
CA TYR A 33 19.63 -10.12 -46.08
C TYR A 33 19.20 -8.92 -46.93
N GLY A 34 19.83 -7.76 -46.71
CA GLY A 34 19.73 -6.59 -47.58
C GLY A 34 20.57 -5.42 -47.07
N SER A 35 21.69 -5.14 -47.73
CA SER A 35 22.60 -4.04 -47.43
C SER A 35 21.97 -2.68 -47.73
N ALA A 36 21.82 -1.80 -46.73
CA ALA A 36 21.89 -0.33 -46.89
C ALA A 36 21.83 0.38 -45.53
N ALA A 37 22.76 1.33 -45.35
CA ALA A 37 22.90 2.31 -44.26
C ALA A 37 23.13 1.74 -42.84
N ALA A 38 24.33 2.01 -42.31
CA ALA A 38 24.68 1.79 -40.91
C ALA A 38 23.70 2.57 -40.01
N THR A 39 22.71 1.87 -39.46
CA THR A 39 21.85 2.41 -38.41
C THR A 39 22.72 2.65 -37.19
N PRO A 40 22.70 3.84 -36.55
CA PRO A 40 23.47 4.04 -35.34
C PRO A 40 23.01 3.01 -34.31
N ALA A 41 23.96 2.31 -33.70
CA ALA A 41 23.68 1.33 -32.66
C ALA A 41 22.70 1.95 -31.64
N PRO A 42 21.64 1.23 -31.23
CA PRO A 42 20.66 1.76 -30.30
C PRO A 42 21.40 2.27 -29.08
N LYS A 43 21.34 3.59 -28.85
CA LYS A 43 21.95 4.20 -27.67
C LYS A 43 21.38 3.46 -26.46
N PRO A 44 22.22 2.96 -25.54
CA PRO A 44 21.71 2.33 -24.34
C PRO A 44 20.77 3.33 -23.67
N ALA A 45 19.54 2.90 -23.36
CA ALA A 45 18.57 3.70 -22.63
C ALA A 45 19.27 4.36 -21.43
N ARG A 46 18.94 5.63 -21.14
CA ARG A 46 19.63 6.37 -20.08
C ARG A 46 19.55 5.53 -18.81
N TRP A 47 20.55 5.62 -17.96
CA TRP A 47 20.62 4.76 -16.75
C TRP A 47 19.40 4.91 -15.83
N GLN A 48 18.65 6.01 -15.99
CA GLN A 48 17.38 6.31 -15.34
C GLN A 48 16.17 5.56 -15.92
N ASP A 49 16.24 5.13 -17.19
CA ASP A 49 15.16 4.44 -17.91
C ASP A 49 15.16 2.93 -17.69
N ARG A 50 16.21 2.39 -17.06
CA ARG A 50 16.31 0.96 -16.78
C ARG A 50 15.47 0.61 -15.55
N PRO A 51 14.70 -0.50 -15.58
CA PRO A 51 13.95 -0.93 -14.43
C PRO A 51 14.89 -1.30 -13.28
N VAL A 52 14.39 -1.06 -12.07
CA VAL A 52 15.04 -1.46 -10.83
C VAL A 52 14.65 -2.91 -10.53
N GLU A 53 15.64 -3.73 -10.25
CA GLU A 53 15.47 -5.09 -9.75
C GLU A 53 15.14 -5.03 -8.26
N VAL A 54 13.89 -5.30 -7.90
CA VAL A 54 13.48 -5.46 -6.51
C VAL A 54 13.64 -6.92 -6.14
N VAL A 55 14.56 -7.20 -5.21
CA VAL A 55 14.90 -8.56 -4.78
C VAL A 55 14.33 -8.82 -3.40
N LEU A 56 13.45 -9.82 -3.31
CA LEU A 56 12.86 -10.27 -2.06
C LEU A 56 13.70 -11.39 -1.40
N PRO A 57 13.52 -11.67 -0.10
CA PRO A 57 14.37 -12.62 0.65
C PRO A 57 14.28 -14.08 0.18
N ASP A 58 13.26 -14.42 -0.60
CA ASP A 58 13.08 -15.70 -1.29
C ASP A 58 13.74 -15.74 -2.69
N ASN A 59 14.54 -14.73 -3.03
CA ASN A 59 15.16 -14.48 -4.33
C ASN A 59 14.16 -14.25 -5.48
N VAL A 60 12.89 -13.95 -5.18
CA VAL A 60 11.96 -13.49 -6.22
C VAL A 60 12.36 -12.07 -6.62
N VAL A 61 12.47 -11.85 -7.93
CA VAL A 61 12.85 -10.56 -8.52
C VAL A 61 11.66 -9.95 -9.24
N PHE A 62 11.48 -8.65 -9.06
CA PHE A 62 10.51 -7.83 -9.78
C PHE A 62 11.23 -6.69 -10.49
N HIS A 63 10.74 -6.30 -11.66
CA HIS A 63 11.28 -5.18 -12.42
C HIS A 63 10.29 -4.02 -12.38
N CYS A 64 10.62 -2.97 -11.65
CA CYS A 64 9.75 -1.81 -11.40
C CYS A 64 10.40 -0.51 -11.87
N TYR A 65 9.60 0.52 -12.19
CA TYR A 65 10.17 1.85 -12.42
C TYR A 65 10.67 2.45 -11.10
N ARG A 66 11.85 3.08 -11.16
CA ARG A 66 12.42 3.77 -10.00
C ARG A 66 11.48 4.86 -9.48
N GLU A 67 10.87 5.61 -10.38
CA GLU A 67 9.97 6.71 -10.06
C GLU A 67 8.77 6.24 -9.25
N ASP A 68 8.15 5.12 -9.62
CA ASP A 68 7.03 4.54 -8.88
C ASP A 68 7.43 4.14 -7.45
N ILE A 69 8.57 3.47 -7.29
CA ILE A 69 9.10 3.08 -5.97
C ILE A 69 9.32 4.31 -5.11
N LEU A 70 10.03 5.32 -5.63
CA LEU A 70 10.34 6.54 -4.88
C LEU A 70 9.09 7.37 -4.60
N PHE A 71 8.13 7.39 -5.52
CA PHE A 71 6.84 8.06 -5.32
C PHE A 71 6.08 7.40 -4.16
N HIS A 72 6.00 6.06 -4.16
CA HIS A 72 5.17 5.30 -3.24
C HIS A 72 5.80 5.01 -1.86
N PHE A 73 7.12 4.90 -1.77
CA PHE A 73 7.82 4.53 -0.53
C PHE A 73 8.75 5.64 -0.04
N PRO A 74 8.28 6.51 0.87
CA PRO A 74 9.07 7.63 1.36
C PRO A 74 10.36 7.19 2.07
N ALA A 75 10.38 6.03 2.74
CA ALA A 75 11.58 5.52 3.40
C ALA A 75 12.73 5.25 2.41
N THR A 76 12.39 4.84 1.18
CA THR A 76 13.39 4.56 0.14
C THR A 76 14.01 5.82 -0.47
N ARG A 77 13.44 7.01 -0.22
CA ARG A 77 13.98 8.28 -0.74
C ARG A 77 15.26 8.72 -0.05
N GLN A 78 15.49 8.23 1.18
CA GLN A 78 16.67 8.61 1.97
C GLN A 78 17.96 8.00 1.43
N ASP A 79 17.86 6.91 0.67
CA ASP A 79 18.99 6.23 0.05
C ASP A 79 18.66 5.90 -1.41
N PRO A 80 19.15 6.68 -2.40
CA PRO A 80 18.93 6.38 -3.81
C PRO A 80 19.60 5.05 -4.17
N PHE A 81 18.80 4.00 -4.20
CA PHE A 81 19.22 2.66 -4.57
C PHE A 81 19.70 2.58 -6.02
N GLY A 82 20.68 1.70 -6.25
CA GLY A 82 21.28 1.46 -7.56
C GLY A 82 20.34 0.73 -8.52
N ARG A 83 20.86 -0.29 -9.21
CA ARG A 83 20.03 -1.16 -10.07
C ARG A 83 19.18 -2.15 -9.28
N ARG A 84 19.55 -2.39 -8.02
CA ARG A 84 18.89 -3.35 -7.14
C ARG A 84 18.37 -2.64 -5.90
N LEU A 85 17.16 -3.01 -5.50
CA LEU A 85 16.53 -2.64 -4.25
C LEU A 85 16.29 -3.91 -3.45
N TYR A 86 16.63 -3.88 -2.17
CA TYR A 86 16.33 -4.95 -1.22
C TYR A 86 15.35 -4.39 -0.19
N PRO A 87 14.02 -4.48 -0.39
CA PRO A 87 13.04 -3.80 0.46
C PRO A 87 13.18 -4.16 1.95
N THR A 88 13.65 -5.37 2.25
CA THR A 88 13.90 -5.84 3.61
C THR A 88 14.92 -5.03 4.39
N THR A 89 15.80 -4.27 3.73
CA THR A 89 16.75 -3.37 4.42
C THR A 89 16.05 -2.20 5.10
N TYR A 90 14.82 -1.90 4.71
CA TYR A 90 14.00 -0.83 5.26
C TYR A 90 12.94 -1.36 6.25
N LEU A 91 12.86 -2.68 6.45
CA LEU A 91 11.96 -3.29 7.42
C LEU A 91 12.71 -3.56 8.72
N ALA A 92 12.20 -3.05 9.83
CA ALA A 92 12.75 -3.39 11.13
C ALA A 92 12.41 -4.84 11.51
N ARG A 93 13.16 -5.42 12.45
CA ARG A 93 13.01 -6.82 12.88
C ARG A 93 11.56 -7.27 13.13
N PRO A 94 10.68 -6.50 13.80
CA PRO A 94 9.30 -6.92 14.03
C PRO A 94 8.48 -7.12 12.75
N ASN A 95 8.79 -6.34 11.70
CA ASN A 95 8.08 -6.39 10.42
C ASN A 95 8.81 -7.22 9.37
N ASN A 96 10.01 -7.73 9.66
CA ASN A 96 10.69 -8.71 8.82
C ASN A 96 10.09 -10.12 9.00
N SER A 97 8.80 -10.24 8.70
CA SER A 97 7.99 -11.45 8.90
C SER A 97 7.51 -12.03 7.56
N PRO A 98 7.16 -13.33 7.50
CA PRO A 98 6.60 -13.94 6.29
C PRO A 98 5.34 -13.25 5.78
N VAL A 99 4.54 -12.68 6.69
CA VAL A 99 3.30 -11.96 6.34
C VAL A 99 3.61 -10.64 5.64
N ALA A 100 4.59 -9.88 6.15
CA ALA A 100 5.06 -8.67 5.47
C ALA A 100 5.71 -8.98 4.12
N HIS A 101 6.48 -10.08 4.00
CA HIS A 101 7.08 -10.49 2.72
C HIS A 101 6.00 -10.84 1.68
N ALA A 102 4.90 -11.48 2.08
CA ALA A 102 3.76 -11.69 1.20
C ALA A 102 3.12 -10.36 0.76
N GLY A 103 3.04 -9.37 1.66
CA GLY A 103 2.64 -8.01 1.33
C GLY A 103 3.56 -7.35 0.30
N LEU A 104 4.88 -7.43 0.50
CA LEU A 104 5.88 -6.92 -0.45
C LEU A 104 5.73 -7.58 -1.82
N ARG A 105 5.53 -8.90 -1.88
CA ARG A 105 5.28 -9.60 -3.15
C ARG A 105 4.06 -9.03 -3.87
N LEU A 106 2.97 -8.77 -3.16
CA LEU A 106 1.74 -8.24 -3.74
C LEU A 106 1.94 -6.81 -4.26
N ILE A 107 2.60 -5.96 -3.47
CA ILE A 107 2.95 -4.58 -3.84
C ILE A 107 3.87 -4.53 -5.07
N PHE A 108 4.97 -5.28 -5.09
CA PHE A 108 5.90 -5.21 -6.21
C PHE A 108 5.40 -5.94 -7.46
N ARG A 109 4.52 -6.94 -7.31
CA ARG A 109 3.82 -7.53 -8.45
C ARG A 109 2.96 -6.49 -9.15
N LEU A 110 2.32 -5.59 -8.39
CA LEU A 110 1.52 -4.49 -8.91
C LEU A 110 2.38 -3.54 -9.76
N PHE A 111 3.50 -3.09 -9.22
CA PHE A 111 4.38 -2.13 -9.91
C PHE A 111 5.01 -2.73 -11.16
N GLU A 112 5.41 -4.00 -11.10
CA GLU A 112 5.88 -4.70 -12.29
C GLU A 112 4.77 -4.82 -13.35
N GLN A 113 3.53 -5.11 -12.95
CA GLN A 113 2.40 -5.17 -13.88
C GLN A 113 2.08 -3.81 -14.49
N TRP A 114 2.11 -2.74 -13.70
CA TRP A 114 1.94 -1.38 -14.20
C TRP A 114 3.03 -1.05 -15.22
N ARG A 115 4.30 -1.34 -14.91
CA ARG A 115 5.42 -1.18 -15.84
C ARG A 115 5.18 -1.91 -17.16
N LEU A 116 4.74 -3.17 -17.11
CA LEU A 116 4.56 -4.03 -18.28
C LEU A 116 3.34 -3.65 -19.12
N ARG A 117 2.26 -3.16 -18.51
CA ARG A 117 0.97 -2.91 -19.17
C ARG A 117 0.71 -1.44 -19.48
N GLY A 118 1.43 -0.52 -18.84
CA GLY A 118 1.25 0.93 -18.97
C GLY A 118 -0.01 1.46 -18.27
N THR A 119 -0.84 0.60 -17.69
CA THR A 119 -2.07 0.98 -16.99
C THR A 119 -1.90 0.77 -15.48
N PRO A 120 -2.29 1.74 -14.64
CA PRO A 120 -2.29 1.56 -13.20
C PRO A 120 -3.25 0.45 -12.81
N VAL A 121 -2.78 -0.50 -12.00
CA VAL A 121 -3.57 -1.58 -11.39
C VAL A 121 -3.75 -1.23 -9.92
N ARG A 122 -4.91 -1.52 -9.30
CA ARG A 122 -5.06 -1.29 -7.86
C ARG A 122 -4.54 -2.48 -7.07
N LEU A 123 -3.93 -2.18 -5.92
CA LEU A 123 -3.22 -3.09 -5.03
C LEU A 123 -4.07 -4.32 -4.68
N PHE A 124 -5.35 -4.11 -4.41
CA PHE A 124 -6.25 -5.16 -3.94
C PHE A 124 -7.24 -5.65 -4.99
N ASP A 125 -7.19 -5.19 -6.25
CA ASP A 125 -8.19 -5.57 -7.28
C ASP A 125 -8.29 -7.10 -7.42
N ARG A 126 -7.15 -7.78 -7.54
CA ARG A 126 -7.13 -9.24 -7.65
C ARG A 126 -7.69 -9.94 -6.41
N VAL A 127 -7.50 -9.35 -5.23
CA VAL A 127 -7.99 -9.92 -3.97
C VAL A 127 -9.49 -9.68 -3.83
N ALA A 128 -9.97 -8.50 -4.21
CA ALA A 128 -11.39 -8.18 -4.27
C ALA A 128 -12.13 -9.06 -5.28
N ASP A 129 -11.57 -9.26 -6.48
CA ASP A 129 -12.12 -10.17 -7.48
C ASP A 129 -12.27 -11.61 -6.94
N LEU A 130 -11.33 -12.07 -6.11
CA LEU A 130 -11.43 -13.38 -5.46
C LEU A 130 -12.55 -13.44 -4.42
N LEU A 131 -12.80 -12.35 -3.68
CA LEU A 131 -13.93 -12.29 -2.76
C LEU A 131 -15.26 -12.38 -3.50
N ASP A 132 -15.37 -11.69 -4.64
CA ASP A 132 -16.63 -11.61 -5.40
C ASP A 132 -16.96 -12.91 -6.15
N ARG A 133 -15.93 -13.66 -6.57
CA ARG A 133 -16.09 -14.82 -7.47
C ARG A 133 -15.84 -16.18 -6.82
N SER A 134 -15.39 -16.22 -5.56
CA SER A 134 -15.06 -17.49 -4.91
C SER A 134 -16.32 -18.23 -4.47
N ALA A 135 -16.37 -19.53 -4.79
CA ALA A 135 -17.36 -20.45 -4.22
C ALA A 135 -17.11 -20.72 -2.72
N ASP A 136 -15.86 -20.61 -2.27
CA ASP A 136 -15.47 -20.70 -0.86
C ASP A 136 -15.17 -19.29 -0.32
N LEU A 137 -16.22 -18.62 0.14
CA LEU A 137 -16.14 -17.26 0.67
C LEU A 137 -15.29 -17.19 1.95
N ARG A 138 -15.32 -18.24 2.78
CA ARG A 138 -14.57 -18.26 4.04
C ARG A 138 -13.07 -18.23 3.78
N ARG A 139 -12.60 -19.09 2.87
CA ARG A 139 -11.18 -19.12 2.48
C ARG A 139 -10.75 -17.84 1.77
N ALA A 140 -11.57 -17.36 0.82
CA ALA A 140 -11.26 -16.12 0.11
C ALA A 140 -11.14 -14.92 1.06
N TYR A 141 -12.06 -14.81 2.04
CA TYR A 141 -12.03 -13.78 3.06
C TYR A 141 -10.77 -13.87 3.94
N TYR A 142 -10.42 -15.08 4.38
CA TYR A 142 -9.20 -15.29 5.15
C TYR A 142 -7.94 -14.88 4.38
N ASP A 143 -7.83 -15.29 3.11
CA ASP A 143 -6.71 -14.93 2.25
C ASP A 143 -6.64 -13.41 1.99
N ALA A 144 -7.80 -12.75 1.86
CA ALA A 144 -7.90 -11.31 1.72
C ALA A 144 -7.46 -10.55 2.98
N CYS A 145 -7.91 -10.99 4.16
CA CYS A 145 -7.43 -10.44 5.44
C CYS A 145 -5.91 -10.62 5.58
N ARG A 146 -5.38 -11.79 5.22
CA ARG A 146 -3.93 -12.06 5.29
C ARG A 146 -3.14 -11.16 4.34
N ALA A 147 -3.65 -10.95 3.12
CA ALA A 147 -3.05 -10.02 2.16
C ALA A 147 -3.04 -8.59 2.70
N PHE A 148 -4.17 -8.11 3.25
CA PHE A 148 -4.27 -6.78 3.85
C PHE A 148 -3.31 -6.59 5.02
N ILE A 149 -3.26 -7.53 5.96
CA ILE A 149 -2.34 -7.47 7.11
C ILE A 149 -0.89 -7.44 6.64
N GLY A 150 -0.54 -8.26 5.63
CA GLY A 150 0.79 -8.27 5.04
C GLY A 150 1.19 -6.95 4.40
N VAL A 151 0.29 -6.33 3.65
CA VAL A 151 0.49 -5.01 3.05
C VAL A 151 0.70 -3.96 4.14
N CYS A 152 -0.16 -3.90 5.16
CA CYS A 152 -0.03 -2.93 6.24
C CYS A 152 1.28 -3.10 7.01
N ALA A 153 1.73 -4.33 7.27
CA ALA A 153 3.02 -4.59 7.91
C ALA A 153 4.22 -4.15 7.06
N ALA A 154 4.14 -4.36 5.74
CA ALA A 154 5.17 -3.90 4.81
C ALA A 154 5.23 -2.37 4.68
N LEU A 155 4.06 -1.72 4.75
CA LEU A 155 3.89 -0.27 4.62
C LEU A 155 3.92 0.48 5.96
N ASP A 156 4.14 -0.22 7.08
CA ASP A 156 4.18 0.36 8.43
C ASP A 156 5.04 1.64 8.43
N LYS A 157 4.48 2.73 8.94
CA LYS A 157 5.12 4.05 8.90
C LYS A 157 6.37 4.11 9.78
N GLU A 158 6.42 3.31 10.84
CA GLU A 158 7.51 3.31 11.83
C GLU A 158 8.55 2.24 11.55
N TRP A 159 8.12 1.11 11.00
CA TRP A 159 8.93 -0.11 10.94
C TRP A 159 8.98 -0.77 9.56
N GLY A 160 8.42 -0.12 8.53
CA GLY A 160 8.37 -0.58 7.16
C GLY A 160 8.74 0.51 6.15
N LEU A 161 8.27 0.35 4.91
CA LEU A 161 8.59 1.24 3.79
C LEU A 161 7.90 2.62 3.87
N GLY A 162 6.92 2.76 4.77
CA GLY A 162 5.92 3.81 4.69
C GLY A 162 5.05 3.67 3.43
N CYS A 163 4.13 4.62 3.25
CA CYS A 163 3.23 4.64 2.09
C CYS A 163 2.94 6.07 1.65
N SER A 164 2.82 6.26 0.34
CA SER A 164 2.23 7.46 -0.25
C SER A 164 0.73 7.52 -0.02
N ASP A 165 0.15 8.72 -0.17
CA ASP A 165 -1.29 8.94 -0.10
C ASP A 165 -2.08 8.02 -1.04
N GLU A 166 -1.57 7.71 -2.24
CA GLU A 166 -2.27 6.84 -3.18
C GLU A 166 -2.36 5.37 -2.73
N LEU A 167 -1.28 4.77 -2.23
CA LEU A 167 -1.34 3.42 -1.65
C LEU A 167 -2.25 3.40 -0.43
N LEU A 168 -2.13 4.44 0.38
CA LEU A 168 -2.88 4.59 1.60
C LEU A 168 -4.40 4.73 1.33
N ARG A 169 -4.78 5.42 0.25
CA ARG A 169 -6.15 5.51 -0.28
C ARG A 169 -6.73 4.13 -0.59
N GLN A 170 -5.93 3.26 -1.21
CA GLN A 170 -6.35 1.90 -1.57
C GLN A 170 -6.47 1.00 -0.33
N VAL A 171 -5.62 1.19 0.68
CA VAL A 171 -5.75 0.54 1.99
C VAL A 171 -7.06 0.95 2.69
N ASP A 172 -7.41 2.24 2.66
CA ASP A 172 -8.68 2.76 3.21
C ASP A 172 -9.90 2.12 2.55
N GLU A 173 -9.90 2.05 1.22
CA GLU A 173 -11.00 1.41 0.47
C GLU A 173 -11.12 -0.06 0.82
N PHE A 174 -9.99 -0.77 0.85
CA PHE A 174 -10.02 -2.21 1.04
C PHE A 174 -10.37 -2.64 2.47
N VAL A 175 -9.97 -1.88 3.50
CA VAL A 175 -10.39 -2.20 4.87
C VAL A 175 -11.91 -2.10 5.02
N LEU A 176 -12.56 -1.15 4.33
CA LEU A 176 -14.02 -1.04 4.34
C LEU A 176 -14.69 -2.20 3.61
N VAL A 177 -14.13 -2.67 2.49
CA VAL A 177 -14.60 -3.88 1.80
C VAL A 177 -14.52 -5.10 2.72
N LEU A 178 -13.39 -5.28 3.43
CA LEU A 178 -13.24 -6.38 4.38
C LEU A 178 -14.24 -6.27 5.54
N MET A 179 -14.45 -5.07 6.09
CA MET A 179 -15.44 -4.88 7.16
C MET A 179 -16.87 -5.21 6.70
N GLN A 180 -17.23 -4.88 5.46
CA GLN A 180 -18.54 -5.20 4.89
C GLN A 180 -18.70 -6.69 4.59
N GLY A 181 -17.61 -7.36 4.19
CA GLY A 181 -17.58 -8.80 3.93
C GLY A 181 -17.49 -9.68 5.18
N TYR A 182 -17.40 -9.09 6.38
CA TYR A 182 -17.33 -9.87 7.62
C TYR A 182 -18.67 -10.54 7.93
N ASP A 183 -18.65 -11.87 7.94
CA ASP A 183 -19.77 -12.68 8.42
C ASP A 183 -19.40 -13.40 9.74
N PRO A 184 -20.09 -13.09 10.87
CA PRO A 184 -19.85 -13.74 12.15
C PRO A 184 -20.19 -15.23 12.17
N ALA A 185 -20.96 -15.75 11.21
CA ALA A 185 -21.23 -17.19 11.10
C ALA A 185 -19.98 -17.99 10.70
N TYR A 186 -19.05 -17.37 9.96
CA TYR A 186 -17.87 -18.05 9.40
C TYR A 186 -16.54 -17.56 9.98
N ASN A 187 -16.53 -16.38 10.59
CA ASN A 187 -15.31 -15.70 11.02
C ASN A 187 -15.31 -15.39 12.51
N SER A 188 -14.13 -15.55 13.12
CA SER A 188 -13.92 -15.17 14.51
C SER A 188 -13.80 -13.64 14.64
N PRO A 189 -14.31 -13.05 15.74
CA PRO A 189 -14.04 -11.65 16.10
C PRO A 189 -12.56 -11.26 16.10
N ALA A 190 -11.66 -12.21 16.35
CA ALA A 190 -10.21 -11.98 16.33
C ALA A 190 -9.71 -11.48 14.96
N VAL A 191 -10.41 -11.80 13.87
CA VAL A 191 -10.07 -11.29 12.53
C VAL A 191 -10.27 -9.78 12.47
N LEU A 192 -11.37 -9.26 13.02
CA LEU A 192 -11.65 -7.82 13.06
C LEU A 192 -10.59 -7.07 13.88
N VAL A 193 -10.20 -7.64 15.03
CA VAL A 193 -9.09 -7.11 15.85
C VAL A 193 -7.80 -7.05 15.03
N GLY A 194 -7.49 -8.12 14.30
CA GLY A 194 -6.31 -8.19 13.42
C GLY A 194 -6.32 -7.14 12.31
N LEU A 195 -7.46 -6.92 11.64
CA LEU A 195 -7.60 -5.90 10.60
C LEU A 195 -7.35 -4.49 11.14
N ILE A 196 -7.95 -4.16 12.29
CA ILE A 196 -7.81 -2.83 12.88
C ILE A 196 -6.38 -2.60 13.37
N ASN A 197 -5.79 -3.62 13.99
CA ASN A 197 -4.40 -3.57 14.39
C ASN A 197 -3.46 -3.35 13.22
N ALA A 198 -3.69 -4.02 12.09
CA ALA A 198 -2.91 -3.81 10.87
C ALA A 198 -3.10 -2.39 10.33
N TYR A 199 -4.34 -1.92 10.23
CA TYR A 199 -4.63 -0.57 9.75
C TYR A 199 -4.01 0.53 10.64
N SER A 200 -3.94 0.31 11.97
CA SER A 200 -3.31 1.26 12.91
C SER A 200 -1.83 1.56 12.60
N GLN A 201 -1.14 0.66 11.89
CA GLN A 201 0.30 0.76 11.56
C GLN A 201 0.57 1.77 10.44
N VAL A 202 -0.40 1.94 9.55
CA VAL A 202 -0.31 2.83 8.39
C VAL A 202 -1.14 4.09 8.56
N PHE A 203 -1.84 4.22 9.68
CA PHE A 203 -2.73 5.34 9.97
C PHE A 203 -2.00 6.68 9.97
N GLN A 204 -2.63 7.68 9.34
CA GLN A 204 -2.13 9.05 9.27
C GLN A 204 -3.17 10.04 9.84
N PRO A 205 -2.95 10.56 11.06
CA PRO A 205 -3.92 11.43 11.74
C PRO A 205 -4.13 12.79 11.06
N SER A 206 -3.14 13.25 10.28
CA SER A 206 -3.20 14.50 9.52
C SER A 206 -4.13 14.43 8.31
N THR A 207 -4.59 13.23 7.93
CA THR A 207 -5.36 13.01 6.71
C THR A 207 -6.85 12.82 7.07
N PRO A 208 -7.76 13.76 6.76
CA PRO A 208 -9.15 13.71 7.21
C PRO A 208 -9.91 12.44 6.81
N ARG A 209 -9.62 11.91 5.60
CA ARG A 209 -10.19 10.66 5.10
C ARG A 209 -9.90 9.48 6.03
N HIS A 210 -8.69 9.39 6.59
CA HIS A 210 -8.32 8.31 7.51
C HIS A 210 -9.16 8.36 8.78
N VAL A 211 -9.39 9.55 9.32
CA VAL A 211 -10.24 9.72 10.49
C VAL A 211 -11.66 9.26 10.19
N GLN A 212 -12.17 9.51 8.98
CA GLN A 212 -13.48 9.01 8.55
C GLN A 212 -13.49 7.49 8.39
N THR A 213 -12.47 6.89 7.79
CA THR A 213 -12.30 5.43 7.67
C THR A 213 -12.28 4.78 9.05
N VAL A 214 -11.49 5.32 9.99
CA VAL A 214 -11.44 4.84 11.39
C VAL A 214 -12.81 4.92 12.06
N ARG A 215 -13.53 6.04 11.90
CA ARG A 215 -14.89 6.18 12.43
C ARG A 215 -15.84 5.12 11.86
N ALA A 216 -15.79 4.88 10.55
CA ALA A 216 -16.63 3.90 9.89
C ALA A 216 -16.33 2.48 10.39
N VAL A 217 -15.05 2.09 10.39
CA VAL A 217 -14.59 0.79 10.88
C VAL A 217 -14.96 0.60 12.35
N TRP A 218 -14.70 1.60 13.21
CA TRP A 218 -14.99 1.52 14.64
C TRP A 218 -16.49 1.39 14.93
N ARG A 219 -17.33 2.13 14.19
CA ARG A 219 -18.79 2.04 14.33
C ARG A 219 -19.34 0.69 13.85
N ALA A 220 -18.75 0.10 12.81
CA ALA A 220 -19.15 -1.21 12.30
C ALA A 220 -18.80 -2.36 13.25
N LEU A 221 -17.87 -2.16 14.19
CA LEU A 221 -17.49 -3.22 15.13
C LEU A 221 -18.58 -3.54 16.15
N PRO A 222 -18.85 -4.82 16.40
CA PRO A 222 -19.60 -5.26 17.57
C PRO A 222 -18.95 -4.79 18.87
N LEU A 223 -19.75 -4.48 19.90
CA LEU A 223 -19.25 -3.96 21.18
C LEU A 223 -18.19 -4.85 21.83
N TYR A 224 -18.36 -6.17 21.79
CA TYR A 224 -17.38 -7.13 22.33
C TYR A 224 -16.05 -7.10 21.57
N ALA A 225 -16.05 -6.79 20.27
CA ALA A 225 -14.84 -6.69 19.47
C ALA A 225 -14.13 -5.35 19.72
N ARG A 226 -14.88 -4.29 20.01
CA ARG A 226 -14.32 -2.98 20.37
C ARG A 226 -13.49 -3.05 21.65
N SER A 227 -14.00 -3.71 22.70
CA SER A 227 -13.26 -3.84 23.96
C SER A 227 -11.98 -4.66 23.79
N ALA A 228 -12.04 -5.80 23.09
CA ALA A 228 -10.87 -6.61 22.77
C ALA A 228 -9.84 -5.84 21.93
N THR A 229 -10.30 -5.10 20.92
CA THR A 229 -9.44 -4.27 20.07
C THR A 229 -8.76 -3.16 20.88
N ALA A 230 -9.52 -2.46 21.72
CA ALA A 230 -9.00 -1.40 22.57
C ALA A 230 -7.93 -1.92 23.54
N ALA A 231 -8.15 -3.10 24.14
CA ALA A 231 -7.19 -3.73 25.04
C ALA A 231 -5.89 -4.11 24.34
N ASP A 232 -5.96 -4.75 23.16
CA ASP A 232 -4.77 -5.16 22.40
C ASP A 232 -3.98 -3.94 21.89
N LEU A 233 -4.66 -2.94 21.34
CA LEU A 233 -4.02 -1.69 20.93
C LEU A 233 -3.42 -0.92 22.10
N TRP A 234 -4.07 -0.91 23.27
CA TRP A 234 -3.53 -0.27 24.47
C TRP A 234 -2.21 -0.93 24.91
N GLY A 235 -2.16 -2.26 24.95
CA GLY A 235 -0.93 -2.99 25.25
C GLY A 235 0.22 -2.66 24.30
N ARG A 236 -0.09 -2.54 22.99
CA ARG A 236 0.91 -2.21 21.96
C ARG A 236 1.35 -0.74 21.99
N THR A 237 0.44 0.17 22.30
CA THR A 237 0.74 1.62 22.38
C THR A 237 1.47 2.01 23.65
N ALA A 238 1.27 1.29 24.77
CA ALA A 238 2.01 1.52 26.01
C ALA A 238 3.53 1.38 25.83
N ALA A 239 3.96 0.53 24.89
CA ALA A 239 5.36 0.35 24.53
C ALA A 239 5.85 1.29 23.41
N ALA A 240 4.96 2.10 22.81
CA ALA A 240 5.27 2.93 21.64
C ALA A 240 5.47 4.42 22.00
N PRO A 241 6.27 5.17 21.22
CA PRO A 241 6.38 6.62 21.39
C PRO A 241 5.03 7.32 21.22
N LYS A 242 4.81 8.43 21.95
CA LYS A 242 3.56 9.23 21.86
C LYS A 242 3.27 9.79 20.46
N THR A 243 4.32 9.93 19.64
CA THR A 243 4.25 10.40 18.25
C THR A 243 3.96 9.28 17.25
N SER A 244 3.85 8.03 17.71
CA SER A 244 3.55 6.87 16.88
C SER A 244 2.17 6.98 16.21
N SER A 245 2.05 6.41 15.01
CA SER A 245 0.77 6.27 14.30
C SER A 245 -0.23 5.51 15.15
N ARG A 246 0.21 4.50 15.91
CA ARG A 246 -0.64 3.72 16.82
C ARG A 246 -1.13 4.56 18.01
N SER A 247 -0.29 5.41 18.61
CA SER A 247 -0.73 6.34 19.67
C SER A 247 -1.76 7.35 19.15
N ALA A 248 -1.55 7.90 17.95
CA ALA A 248 -2.50 8.83 17.34
C ALA A 248 -3.84 8.15 17.02
N PHE A 249 -3.78 6.90 16.52
CA PHE A 249 -4.96 6.06 16.29
C PHE A 249 -5.75 5.85 17.57
N MET A 250 -5.09 5.44 18.66
CA MET A 250 -5.72 5.20 19.96
C MET A 250 -6.34 6.46 20.56
N ARG A 251 -5.73 7.63 20.37
CA ARG A 251 -6.33 8.90 20.81
C ARG A 251 -7.67 9.13 20.12
N ILE A 252 -7.74 8.94 18.81
CA ILE A 252 -8.99 9.11 18.05
C ILE A 252 -10.05 8.10 18.48
N LEU A 253 -9.68 6.84 18.74
CA LEU A 253 -10.61 5.86 19.28
C LEU A 253 -11.19 6.27 20.63
N ARG A 254 -10.35 6.78 21.54
CA ARG A 254 -10.77 7.28 22.85
C ARG A 254 -11.73 8.46 22.73
N ASP A 255 -11.39 9.43 21.89
CA ASP A 255 -12.25 10.59 21.66
C ASP A 255 -13.64 10.17 21.15
N MET A 256 -13.71 9.15 20.30
CA MET A 256 -15.00 8.60 19.85
C MET A 256 -15.76 7.84 20.95
N SER A 257 -15.07 7.10 21.80
CA SER A 257 -15.68 6.35 22.90
C SER A 257 -16.22 7.25 24.02
N LEU A 258 -15.70 8.47 24.16
CA LEU A 258 -16.19 9.48 25.10
C LEU A 258 -17.38 10.28 24.55
N MET A 259 -17.74 10.11 23.27
CA MET A 259 -18.86 10.78 22.60
C MET A 259 -20.10 9.89 22.45
N VAL A 260 -20.11 8.70 23.05
CA VAL A 260 -21.23 7.74 23.06
C VAL A 260 -21.94 7.78 24.41
#